data_AF-A0A522DBR5-F1
#
_entry.id   AF-A0A522DBR5-F1
#
_cell.length_a   1.000
_cell.length_b   1.000
_cell.length_c   1.000
_cell.angle_alpha   90.00
_cell.angle_beta   90.00
_cell.angle_gamma   90.00
#
_symmetry.space_group_name_H-M   'P 1'
#
loop_
_entity.id
_entity.type
_entity.pdbx_description
1 polymer ?
#
loop_
_entity_poly.entity_id
_entity_poly.type
_entity_poly.pdbx_seq_one_letter_code
_entity_poly.pdbx_strand_id
1 'polypeptide(L)'
;MLGYYILLFGVVLIITGTSEFMMPGRFFAFWKAWVSHRLFFLHGAGLIAVGFPLTCYGSAPMGTFVLGFGLLLVFTGPFILLYANKIRKLFLVTTADMDEAASRHLIYFDAGVRLAVGALFVYSFVIR
;
A
#
# COMPACT_ATOMS: atom_id res chain seq x y z
N MET A 1 17.97 5.45 12.85
CA MET A 1 16.66 4.82 13.15
C MET A 1 15.69 4.88 11.97
N LEU A 2 15.38 6.07 11.43
CA LEU A 2 14.45 6.20 10.29
C LEU A 2 14.90 5.47 9.00
N GLY A 3 16.22 5.32 8.78
CA GLY A 3 16.73 4.53 7.65
C GLY A 3 16.37 3.04 7.74
N TYR A 4 16.52 2.44 8.92
CA TYR A 4 16.12 1.05 9.15
C TYR A 4 14.61 0.87 9.01
N TYR A 5 13.81 1.88 9.38
CA TYR A 5 12.37 1.88 9.14
C TYR A 5 12.06 1.81 7.64
N ILE A 6 12.72 2.63 6.81
CA ILE A 6 12.53 2.62 5.35
C ILE A 6 12.96 1.30 4.74
N LEU A 7 14.10 0.76 5.18
CA LEU A 7 14.57 -0.56 4.75
C LEU A 7 13.53 -1.64 5.09
N LEU A 8 13.07 -1.70 6.35
CA LEU A 8 12.07 -2.67 6.79
C LEU A 8 10.77 -2.53 5.99
N PHE A 9 10.29 -1.30 5.82
CA PHE A 9 9.07 -1.04 5.07
C PHE A 9 9.22 -1.44 3.59
N GLY A 10 10.37 -1.15 2.97
CA GLY A 10 10.69 -1.59 1.61
C GLY A 10 10.74 -3.11 1.48
N VAL A 11 11.37 -3.81 2.42
CA VAL A 11 11.41 -5.29 2.46
C VAL A 11 10.00 -5.87 2.61
N VAL A 12 9.16 -5.31 3.48
CA VAL A 12 7.76 -5.75 3.63
C VAL A 12 6.99 -5.55 2.32
N LEU A 13 7.17 -4.43 1.63
CA LEU A 13 6.55 -4.21 0.31
C LEU A 13 7.02 -5.22 -0.74
N ILE A 14 8.30 -5.58 -0.74
CA ILE A 14 8.83 -6.60 -1.65
C ILE A 14 8.23 -7.97 -1.35
N ILE A 15 8.18 -8.38 -0.07
CA ILE A 15 7.62 -9.67 0.34
C ILE A 15 6.13 -9.74 -0.03
N THR A 16 5.36 -8.70 0.32
CA THR A 16 3.93 -8.64 0.02
C THR A 16 3.66 -8.61 -1.49
N GLY A 17 4.35 -7.77 -2.24
CA GLY A 17 4.23 -7.73 -3.71
C GLY A 17 4.61 -9.06 -4.38
N THR A 18 5.66 -9.74 -3.89
CA THR A 18 6.02 -11.08 -4.40
C THR A 18 4.92 -12.10 -4.09
N SER A 19 4.37 -12.08 -2.87
CA SER A 19 3.28 -12.99 -2.49
C SER A 19 2.01 -12.76 -3.31
N GLU A 20 1.69 -11.52 -3.64
CA GLU A 20 0.56 -11.16 -4.51
C GLU A 20 0.78 -11.60 -5.95
N PHE A 21 2.01 -11.48 -6.45
CA PHE A 21 2.37 -11.97 -7.78
C PHE A 21 2.25 -13.49 -7.89
N MET A 22 2.61 -14.23 -6.83
CA MET A 22 2.50 -15.70 -6.81
C MET A 22 1.06 -16.21 -6.69
N MET A 23 0.20 -15.51 -5.96
CA MET A 23 -1.16 -15.98 -5.65
C MET A 23 -2.24 -14.90 -5.82
N PRO A 24 -2.41 -14.33 -7.03
CA PRO A 24 -3.24 -13.14 -7.23
C PRO A 24 -4.71 -13.35 -6.87
N GLY A 25 -5.29 -14.52 -7.19
CA GLY A 25 -6.68 -14.82 -6.86
C GLY A 25 -6.96 -14.86 -5.36
N ARG A 26 -6.02 -15.39 -4.56
CA ARG A 26 -6.15 -15.43 -3.09
C ARG A 26 -6.03 -14.04 -2.49
N PHE A 27 -5.11 -13.23 -3.00
CA PHE A 27 -4.95 -11.85 -2.55
C PHE A 27 -6.13 -10.97 -2.91
N PHE A 28 -6.72 -11.14 -4.10
CA PHE A 28 -7.96 -10.46 -4.44
C PHE A 28 -9.09 -10.80 -3.47
N ALA A 29 -9.28 -12.08 -3.14
CA ALA A 29 -10.26 -12.51 -2.16
C ALA A 29 -9.98 -11.95 -0.76
N PHE A 30 -8.72 -11.92 -0.34
CA PHE A 30 -8.29 -11.31 0.92
C PHE A 30 -8.62 -9.81 0.96
N TRP A 31 -8.25 -9.06 -0.08
CA TRP A 31 -8.56 -7.63 -0.19
C TRP A 31 -10.06 -7.37 -0.20
N LYS A 32 -10.84 -8.17 -0.93
CA LYS A 32 -12.29 -8.09 -0.95
C LYS A 32 -12.90 -8.34 0.42
N ALA A 33 -12.42 -9.35 1.15
CA ALA A 33 -12.86 -9.61 2.52
C ALA A 33 -12.47 -8.47 3.48
N TRP A 34 -11.26 -7.94 3.38
CA TRP A 34 -10.76 -6.86 4.22
C TRP A 34 -11.56 -5.56 4.01
N VAL A 35 -11.76 -5.15 2.76
CA VAL A 35 -12.55 -3.95 2.41
C VAL A 35 -14.01 -4.09 2.84
N SER A 36 -14.56 -5.31 2.77
CA SER A 36 -15.93 -5.59 3.21
C SER A 36 -16.11 -5.52 4.73
N HIS A 37 -15.03 -5.72 5.49
CA HIS A 37 -15.09 -5.84 6.94
C HIS A 37 -15.46 -4.52 7.62
N ARG A 38 -16.19 -4.60 8.75
CA ARG A 38 -16.63 -3.41 9.52
C ARG A 38 -15.48 -2.54 10.03
N LEU A 39 -14.30 -3.14 10.21
CA LEU A 39 -13.10 -2.45 10.70
C LEU A 39 -12.22 -1.87 9.58
N PHE A 40 -12.68 -1.84 8.33
CA PHE A 40 -11.88 -1.29 7.23
C PHE A 40 -11.44 0.16 7.47
N PHE A 41 -12.18 0.95 8.25
CA PHE A 41 -11.76 2.30 8.65
C PHE A 41 -10.41 2.32 9.40
N LEU A 42 -10.05 1.25 10.13
CA LEU A 42 -8.75 1.13 10.80
C LEU A 42 -7.60 1.02 9.80
N HIS A 43 -7.85 0.58 8.56
CA HIS A 43 -6.85 0.61 7.51
C HIS A 43 -6.37 2.04 7.28
N GLY A 44 -7.27 3.03 7.32
CA GLY A 44 -6.92 4.45 7.24
C GLY A 44 -6.01 4.90 8.37
N ALA A 45 -6.29 4.50 9.62
CA ALA A 45 -5.41 4.77 10.76
C ALA A 45 -4.03 4.11 10.58
N GLY A 46 -3.99 2.88 10.07
CA GLY A 46 -2.76 2.17 9.72
C GLY A 46 -1.92 2.91 8.67
N LEU A 47 -2.56 3.44 7.62
CA LEU A 47 -1.88 4.23 6.59
C LEU A 47 -1.25 5.51 7.17
N ILE A 48 -1.92 6.19 8.12
CA ILE A 48 -1.35 7.35 8.80
C ILE A 48 -0.16 6.94 9.65
N ALA A 49 -0.31 5.89 10.47
CA ALA A 49 0.74 5.43 11.38
C ALA A 49 2.01 4.98 10.64
N VAL A 50 1.85 4.35 9.47
CA VAL A 50 2.95 3.89 8.63
C VAL A 50 3.51 5.01 7.75
N GLY A 51 2.64 5.88 7.24
CA GLY A 51 3.06 6.99 6.38
C GLY A 51 3.81 8.10 7.13
N PHE A 52 3.42 8.39 8.38
CA PHE A 52 3.95 9.52 9.13
C PHE A 52 5.47 9.46 9.33
N PRO A 53 6.10 8.33 9.75
CA PRO A 53 7.55 8.22 9.82
C PRO A 53 8.26 8.51 8.48
N LEU A 54 7.65 8.16 7.34
CA LEU A 54 8.24 8.42 6.01
C LEU A 54 8.33 9.93 5.72
N THR A 55 7.40 10.73 6.26
CA THR A 55 7.40 12.20 6.09
C THR A 55 8.57 12.90 6.79
N CYS A 56 9.25 12.21 7.72
CA CYS A 56 10.40 12.76 8.43
C CYS A 56 11.74 12.46 7.73
N TYR A 57 11.75 11.82 6.55
CA TYR A 57 12.97 11.44 5.83
C TYR A 57 13.46 12.54 4.87
N GLY A 58 14.04 13.62 5.41
CA GLY A 58 14.38 14.81 4.63
C GLY A 58 15.81 14.90 4.06
N SER A 59 16.81 14.27 4.68
CA SER A 59 18.22 14.60 4.42
C SER A 59 18.99 13.66 3.48
N ALA A 60 18.31 12.76 2.76
CA ALA A 60 18.93 11.78 1.86
C ALA A 60 18.68 12.12 0.38
N PRO A 61 19.49 11.61 -0.58
CA PRO A 61 19.31 11.85 -2.02
C PRO A 61 17.92 11.49 -2.55
N MET A 62 17.26 10.51 -1.94
CA MET A 62 15.88 10.08 -2.25
C MET A 62 14.83 10.62 -1.27
N GLY A 63 15.19 11.62 -0.45
CA GLY A 63 14.33 12.19 0.60
C GLY A 63 13.01 12.72 0.08
N THR A 64 13.01 13.45 -1.04
CA THR A 64 11.79 14.00 -1.65
C THR A 64 10.81 12.90 -2.09
N PHE A 65 11.32 11.79 -2.63
CA PHE A 65 10.47 10.65 -3.03
C PHE A 65 9.82 10.00 -1.81
N VAL A 66 10.61 9.71 -0.77
CA VAL A 66 10.12 9.09 0.47
C VAL A 66 9.10 10.00 1.17
N LEU A 67 9.37 11.31 1.22
CA LEU A 67 8.46 12.32 1.74
C LEU A 67 7.14 12.32 0.96
N GLY A 68 7.20 12.40 -0.38
CA GLY A 68 6.01 12.42 -1.23
C GLY A 68 5.15 11.17 -1.05
N PHE A 69 5.78 9.99 -0.97
CA PHE A 69 5.07 8.74 -0.70
C PHE A 69 4.47 8.71 0.71
N GLY A 70 5.20 9.19 1.72
CA GLY A 70 4.70 9.35 3.09
C GLY A 70 3.46 10.23 3.16
N LEU A 71 3.49 11.39 2.48
CA LEU A 71 2.35 12.29 2.40
C LEU A 71 1.16 11.63 1.70
N LEU A 72 1.39 10.89 0.61
CA LEU A 72 0.33 10.15 -0.08
C LEU A 72 -0.37 9.18 0.88
N LEU A 73 0.39 8.37 1.63
CA LEU A 73 -0.18 7.44 2.62
C LEU A 73 -0.94 8.18 3.73
N VAL A 74 -0.32 9.20 4.32
CA VAL A 74 -0.90 9.99 5.42
C VAL A 74 -2.20 10.66 4.98
N PHE A 75 -2.26 11.24 3.79
CA PHE A 75 -3.48 11.89 3.30
C PHE A 75 -4.54 10.90 2.84
N THR A 76 -4.15 9.72 2.31
CA THR A 76 -5.12 8.65 2.00
C THR A 76 -5.80 8.12 3.25
N GLY A 77 -5.10 8.11 4.39
CA GLY A 77 -5.60 7.64 5.68
C GLY A 77 -6.92 8.28 6.11
N PRO A 78 -7.03 9.62 6.25
CA PRO A 78 -8.27 10.32 6.57
C PRO A 78 -9.41 10.04 5.60
N PHE A 79 -9.15 9.91 4.29
CA PHE A 79 -10.18 9.55 3.33
C PHE A 79 -10.78 8.18 3.64
N ILE A 80 -9.94 7.19 3.95
CA ILE A 80 -10.40 5.85 4.33
C ILE A 80 -11.10 5.88 5.70
N LEU A 81 -10.55 6.61 6.66
CA LEU A 81 -11.07 6.67 8.03
C LEU A 81 -12.48 7.30 8.07
N LEU A 82 -12.69 8.41 7.34
CA LEU A 82 -13.95 9.14 7.31
C LEU A 82 -14.98 8.56 6.34
N TYR A 83 -14.52 8.00 5.21
CA TYR A 83 -15.40 7.55 4.13
C TYR A 83 -15.34 6.03 3.87
N ALA A 84 -14.92 5.24 4.86
CA ALA A 84 -14.81 3.77 4.77
C ALA A 84 -16.04 3.12 4.11
N ASN A 85 -17.25 3.52 4.51
CA ASN A 85 -18.49 2.97 3.96
C ASN A 85 -18.68 3.28 2.47
N LYS A 86 -18.31 4.50 2.02
CA LYS A 86 -18.41 4.88 0.60
C LYS A 86 -17.40 4.13 -0.24
N ILE A 87 -16.15 4.03 0.25
CA ILE A 87 -15.08 3.29 -0.42
C ILE A 87 -15.43 1.80 -0.51
N ARG A 88 -15.93 1.20 0.57
CA ARG A 88 -16.40 -0.18 0.58
C ARG A 88 -17.49 -0.41 -0.46
N LYS A 89 -18.50 0.47 -0.52
CA LYS A 89 -19.60 0.34 -1.49
C LYS A 89 -19.09 0.46 -2.92
N LEU A 90 -18.22 1.43 -3.20
CA LEU A 90 -17.62 1.61 -4.52
C LEU A 90 -16.82 0.37 -4.93
N PHE A 91 -15.92 -0.10 -4.05
CA PHE A 91 -15.11 -1.29 -4.30
C PHE A 91 -15.96 -2.53 -4.58
N LEU A 92 -17.00 -2.77 -3.77
CA LEU A 92 -17.87 -3.94 -3.95
C LEU A 92 -18.67 -3.89 -5.24
N VAL A 93 -19.17 -2.71 -5.63
CA VAL A 93 -19.87 -2.53 -6.91
C VAL A 93 -18.92 -2.75 -8.07
N THR A 94 -17.74 -2.12 -8.07
CA THR A 94 -16.75 -2.27 -9.14
C THR A 94 -16.26 -3.72 -9.27
N THR A 95 -16.11 -4.44 -8.16
CA THR A 95 -15.61 -5.83 -8.16
C THR A 95 -16.69 -6.90 -8.29
N ALA A 96 -17.97 -6.53 -8.37
CA ALA A 96 -19.07 -7.48 -8.60
C ALA A 96 -19.08 -7.97 -10.04
N ASP A 97 -18.78 -7.08 -10.99
CA ASP A 97 -18.86 -7.34 -12.43
C ASP A 97 -17.50 -7.69 -13.06
N MET A 98 -16.44 -7.80 -12.26
CA MET A 98 -15.11 -8.17 -12.75
C MET A 98 -15.01 -9.67 -13.02
N ASP A 99 -14.48 -10.02 -14.18
CA ASP A 99 -14.09 -11.39 -14.48
C ASP A 99 -12.77 -11.80 -13.80
N GLU A 100 -12.44 -13.08 -13.89
CA GLU A 100 -11.23 -13.63 -13.26
C GLU A 100 -9.94 -13.07 -13.89
N ALA A 101 -9.98 -12.68 -15.16
CA ALA A 101 -8.84 -12.08 -15.84
C ALA A 101 -8.57 -10.66 -15.33
N ALA A 102 -9.60 -9.81 -15.25
CA ALA A 102 -9.48 -8.44 -14.76
C ALA A 102 -9.06 -8.39 -13.29
N SER A 103 -9.60 -9.28 -12.45
CA SER A 103 -9.21 -9.36 -11.04
C SER A 103 -7.75 -9.75 -10.87
N ARG A 104 -7.24 -10.71 -11.66
CA ARG A 104 -5.81 -11.06 -11.67
C ARG A 104 -4.95 -9.91 -12.14
N HIS A 105 -5.35 -9.23 -13.21
CA HIS A 105 -4.57 -8.10 -13.75
C HIS A 105 -4.48 -6.94 -12.76
N LEU A 106 -5.58 -6.64 -12.04
CA LEU A 106 -5.58 -5.65 -10.97
C LEU A 106 -4.55 -5.98 -9.89
N ILE A 107 -4.48 -7.24 -9.45
CA ILE A 107 -3.51 -7.66 -8.44
C ILE A 107 -2.08 -7.67 -8.98
N TYR A 108 -1.85 -8.06 -10.23
CA TYR A 108 -0.51 -7.96 -10.83
C TYR A 108 -0.02 -6.52 -10.92
N PHE A 109 -0.90 -5.59 -11.26
CA PHE A 109 -0.58 -4.17 -11.28
C PHE A 109 -0.21 -3.68 -9.88
N ASP A 110 -1.04 -3.96 -8.88
CA ASP A 110 -0.82 -3.59 -7.48
C ASP A 110 0.49 -4.20 -6.92
N ALA A 111 0.73 -5.48 -7.20
CA ALA A 111 1.97 -6.18 -6.87
C ALA A 111 3.20 -5.52 -7.53
N GLY A 112 3.11 -5.18 -8.82
CA GLY A 112 4.17 -4.50 -9.55
C GLY A 112 4.51 -3.13 -8.95
N VAL A 113 3.49 -2.36 -8.57
CA VAL A 113 3.67 -1.08 -7.86
C VAL A 113 4.34 -1.30 -6.50
N ARG A 114 3.90 -2.28 -5.70
CA ARG A 114 4.53 -2.59 -4.40
C ARG A 114 5.98 -2.99 -4.55
N LEU A 115 6.31 -3.85 -5.52
CA LEU A 115 7.68 -4.27 -5.80
C LEU A 115 8.55 -3.08 -6.21
N ALA A 116 8.07 -2.22 -7.11
CA ALA A 116 8.80 -1.05 -7.58
C ALA A 116 9.06 -0.06 -6.44
N VAL A 117 8.04 0.29 -5.66
CA VAL A 117 8.18 1.21 -4.52
C VAL A 117 9.08 0.60 -3.44
N GLY A 118 8.91 -0.69 -3.14
CA GLY A 118 9.75 -1.42 -2.18
C GLY A 118 11.22 -1.40 -2.57
N ALA A 119 11.52 -1.68 -3.85
CA ALA A 119 12.88 -1.60 -4.38
C ALA A 119 13.47 -0.19 -4.28
N LEU A 120 12.69 0.86 -4.58
CA LEU A 120 13.11 2.25 -4.43
C LEU A 120 13.43 2.61 -2.97
N PHE A 121 12.69 2.06 -2.01
CA PHE A 121 12.94 2.27 -0.58
C PHE A 121 14.18 1.54 -0.08
N VAL A 122 14.41 0.29 -0.52
CA VAL A 122 15.66 -0.41 -0.25
C VAL A 122 16.85 0.35 -0.87
N TYR A 123 16.72 0.78 -2.12
CA TYR A 123 17.76 1.57 -2.80
C TYR A 123 18.05 2.89 -2.09
N SER A 124 17.02 3.60 -1.64
CA SER A 124 17.11 4.83 -0.84
C SER A 124 17.91 4.64 0.46
N PHE A 125 17.87 3.44 1.05
CA PHE A 125 18.70 3.10 2.20
C PHE A 125 20.15 2.80 1.82
N VAL A 126 20.39 2.15 0.68
CA VAL A 126 21.73 1.76 0.21
C VAL A 126 22.56 2.97 -0.24
N ILE A 127 21.93 3.95 -0.90
CA ILE A 127 22.60 5.17 -1.41
C ILE A 127 22.72 6.29 -0.37
N ARG A 128 22.29 6.04 0.87
CA ARG A 128 22.25 7.03 1.94
C ARG A 128 23.63 7.40 2.46
#